data_AF-A0A178U7I4-F1
#
_entry.id   AF-A0A178U7I4-F1
#
_cell.length_a   1.000
_cell.length_b   1.000
_cell.length_c   1.000
_cell.angle_alpha   90.00
_cell.angle_beta   90.00
_cell.angle_gamma   90.00
#
_symmetry.space_group_name_H-M   'P 1'
#
loop_
_entity.id
_entity.type
_entity.pdbx_description
1 polymer ?
#
loop_
_entity_poly.entity_id
_entity_poly.type
_entity_poly.pdbx_seq_one_letter_code
_entity_poly.pdbx_strand_id
1 'polypeptide(L)'
;MQKFQGGKIGTTLIGRWFAPLNEFSELDKAAAKRAFDFFVGWFLDPLVYGKYPTIMREMVGDRLPEFTPEQSALVKGSLDFLGLNYYVTQYATDAPPPTQLNAITDARVTLGFYRNGVPIGVAPSFVYYPPGFRQILNYIKDNYKNPLTYITEN
;
A
#
# COMPACT_ATOMS: atom_id res chain seq x y z
N MET A 1 30.62 7.15 -1.58
CA MET A 1 30.84 6.53 -0.25
C MET A 1 30.28 5.10 -0.13
N GLN A 2 29.18 4.73 -0.80
CA GLN A 2 28.58 3.38 -0.67
C GLN A 2 29.37 2.22 -1.32
N LYS A 3 30.11 2.46 -2.42
CA LYS A 3 30.82 1.39 -3.17
C LYS A 3 31.93 0.65 -2.40
N PHE A 4 32.47 1.23 -1.32
CA PHE A 4 33.61 0.63 -0.60
C PHE A 4 33.19 -0.27 0.56
N GLN A 5 31.99 -0.12 1.11
CA GLN A 5 31.54 -0.86 2.30
C GLN A 5 30.77 -2.14 1.94
N GLY A 6 30.27 -2.28 0.71
CA GLY A 6 29.52 -3.46 0.25
C GLY A 6 28.16 -3.67 0.93
N GLY A 7 27.72 -2.74 1.77
CA GLY A 7 26.42 -2.80 2.45
C GLY A 7 25.25 -2.49 1.51
N LYS A 8 24.07 -2.99 1.89
CA LYS A 8 22.78 -2.66 1.25
C LYS A 8 21.97 -1.75 2.17
N ILE A 9 21.29 -0.78 1.59
CA ILE A 9 20.36 0.11 2.30
C ILE A 9 18.95 -0.02 1.73
N GLY A 10 17.97 0.02 2.63
CA GLY A 10 16.56 -0.10 2.30
C GLY A 10 15.72 0.77 3.21
N THR A 11 14.42 0.82 2.93
CA THR A 11 13.42 1.38 3.83
C THR A 11 12.46 0.29 4.27
N THR A 12 11.78 0.50 5.39
CA THR A 12 10.74 -0.40 5.87
C THR A 12 9.37 0.22 5.66
N LEU A 13 8.47 -0.52 5.01
CA LEU A 13 7.07 -0.14 4.87
C LEU A 13 6.20 -1.00 5.78
N ILE A 14 5.21 -0.37 6.39
CA ILE A 14 4.05 -1.09 6.93
C ILE A 14 3.22 -1.59 5.74
N GLY A 15 3.22 -2.90 5.56
CA GLY A 15 2.41 -3.62 4.59
C GLY A 15 1.03 -3.96 5.15
N ARG A 16 0.01 -3.78 4.33
CA ARG A 16 -1.33 -4.29 4.58
C ARG A 16 -1.92 -4.78 3.26
N TRP A 17 -2.55 -5.94 3.30
CA TRP A 17 -3.37 -6.38 2.18
C TRP A 17 -4.80 -5.89 2.36
N PHE A 18 -5.44 -5.53 1.24
CA PHE A 18 -6.83 -5.07 1.21
C PHE A 18 -7.63 -6.00 0.31
N ALA A 19 -8.61 -6.69 0.90
CA ALA A 19 -9.56 -7.49 0.15
C ALA A 19 -10.82 -6.66 -0.12
N PRO A 20 -11.51 -6.81 -1.27
CA PRO A 20 -12.82 -6.21 -1.45
C PRO A 20 -13.81 -6.80 -0.41
N LEU A 21 -14.64 -5.95 0.20
CA LEU A 21 -15.68 -6.42 1.12
C LEU A 21 -16.64 -7.38 0.38
N ASN A 22 -17.16 -6.96 -0.76
CA ASN A 22 -17.86 -7.81 -1.71
C ASN A 22 -16.98 -8.09 -2.94
N GLU A 23 -16.54 -9.33 -3.11
CA GLU A 23 -15.70 -9.75 -4.25
C GLU A 23 -16.40 -9.68 -5.61
N PHE A 24 -17.72 -9.55 -5.63
CA PHE A 24 -18.51 -9.36 -6.85
C PHE A 24 -18.82 -7.88 -7.16
N SER A 25 -18.49 -6.96 -6.25
CA SER A 25 -18.68 -5.53 -6.44
C SER A 25 -17.44 -4.91 -7.08
N GLU A 26 -17.57 -4.35 -8.28
CA GLU A 26 -16.50 -3.60 -8.93
C GLU A 26 -16.10 -2.35 -8.13
N LEU A 27 -17.04 -1.76 -7.40
CA LEU A 27 -16.77 -0.64 -6.51
C LEU A 27 -15.87 -1.06 -5.33
N ASP A 28 -16.12 -2.22 -4.73
CA ASP A 28 -15.28 -2.71 -3.62
C ASP A 28 -13.91 -3.19 -4.11
N LYS A 29 -13.82 -3.75 -5.32
CA LYS A 29 -12.53 -4.06 -5.95
C LYS A 29 -11.72 -2.80 -6.20
N ALA A 30 -12.35 -1.76 -6.75
CA ALA A 30 -11.71 -0.46 -6.94
C ALA A 30 -11.30 0.14 -5.59
N ALA A 31 -12.14 0.04 -4.55
CA ALA A 31 -11.83 0.50 -3.20
C ALA A 31 -10.64 -0.24 -2.60
N ALA A 32 -10.54 -1.56 -2.77
CA ALA A 32 -9.38 -2.34 -2.32
C ALA A 32 -8.09 -1.90 -3.00
N LYS A 33 -8.13 -1.63 -4.32
CA LYS A 33 -6.97 -1.07 -5.04
C LYS A 33 -6.62 0.32 -4.54
N ARG A 34 -7.61 1.22 -4.37
CA ARG A 34 -7.37 2.57 -3.84
C ARG A 34 -6.78 2.52 -2.43
N ALA A 35 -7.26 1.64 -1.57
CA ALA A 35 -6.71 1.46 -0.23
C ALA A 35 -5.23 1.03 -0.29
N PHE A 36 -4.88 0.12 -1.21
CA PHE A 36 -3.48 -0.26 -1.42
C PHE A 36 -2.65 0.93 -1.93
N ASP A 37 -3.12 1.65 -2.95
CA ASP A 37 -2.42 2.79 -3.53
C ASP A 37 -2.21 3.92 -2.51
N PHE A 38 -3.20 4.20 -1.65
CA PHE A 38 -3.11 5.23 -0.60
C PHE A 38 -2.37 4.78 0.67
N PHE A 39 -1.98 3.51 0.77
CA PHE A 39 -1.28 2.99 1.96
C PHE A 39 0.15 2.54 1.62
N VAL A 40 0.28 1.53 0.76
CA VAL A 40 1.58 1.01 0.32
C VAL A 40 2.08 1.77 -0.90
N GLY A 41 1.22 1.98 -1.90
CA GLY A 41 1.57 2.63 -3.15
C GLY A 41 2.05 4.07 -2.98
N TRP A 42 1.54 4.79 -1.98
CA TRP A 42 1.94 6.18 -1.70
C TRP A 42 3.45 6.31 -1.57
N PHE A 43 4.11 5.34 -0.92
CA PHE A 43 5.55 5.33 -0.79
C PHE A 43 6.23 4.47 -1.86
N LEU A 44 5.65 3.32 -2.20
CA LEU A 44 6.30 2.36 -3.08
C LEU A 44 6.34 2.81 -4.55
N ASP A 45 5.32 3.54 -5.04
CA ASP A 45 5.32 4.09 -6.40
C ASP A 45 6.44 5.12 -6.59
N PRO A 46 6.66 6.12 -5.72
CA PRO A 46 7.82 7.01 -5.81
C PRO A 46 9.15 6.26 -5.82
N LEU A 47 9.30 5.26 -4.95
CA LEU A 47 10.55 4.49 -4.84
C LEU A 47 10.84 3.65 -6.11
N VAL A 48 9.82 3.16 -6.82
CA VAL A 48 10.00 2.28 -7.99
C VAL A 48 9.90 3.03 -9.33
N TYR A 49 9.05 4.06 -9.37
CA TYR A 49 8.63 4.77 -10.58
C TYR A 49 8.94 6.27 -10.56
N GLY A 50 9.28 6.86 -9.42
CA GLY A 50 9.62 8.28 -9.29
C GLY A 50 8.42 9.22 -9.22
N LYS A 51 7.20 8.71 -9.01
CA LYS A 51 5.96 9.49 -8.95
C LYS A 51 4.97 8.83 -8.01
N TYR A 52 4.04 9.60 -7.46
CA TYR A 52 2.91 9.07 -6.70
C TYR A 52 1.96 8.25 -7.57
N PRO A 53 1.16 7.34 -6.97
CA PRO A 53 0.13 6.59 -7.69
C PRO A 53 -0.79 7.52 -8.48
N THR A 54 -1.19 7.11 -9.68
CA THR A 54 -2.04 7.94 -10.56
C THR A 54 -3.35 8.31 -9.89
N ILE A 55 -4.04 7.36 -9.25
CA ILE A 55 -5.31 7.62 -8.57
C ILE A 55 -5.16 8.60 -7.40
N MET A 56 -4.00 8.58 -6.73
CA MET A 56 -3.72 9.50 -5.63
C MET A 56 -3.55 10.93 -6.13
N ARG A 57 -2.83 11.12 -7.25
CA ARG A 57 -2.70 12.43 -7.90
C ARG A 57 -4.06 12.99 -8.34
N GLU A 58 -4.91 12.14 -8.91
CA GLU A 58 -6.25 12.51 -9.36
C GLU A 58 -7.18 12.90 -8.20
N MET A 59 -7.16 12.16 -7.09
CA MET A 59 -8.08 12.38 -5.97
C MET A 59 -7.62 13.47 -4.99
N VAL A 60 -6.31 13.61 -4.78
CA VAL A 60 -5.74 14.58 -3.83
C VAL A 60 -5.56 15.95 -4.49
N GLY A 61 -5.21 15.97 -5.79
CA GLY A 61 -4.97 17.20 -6.55
C GLY A 61 -3.84 18.04 -5.95
N ASP A 62 -4.03 19.36 -5.94
CA ASP A 62 -3.01 20.36 -5.56
C ASP A 62 -2.48 20.23 -4.12
N ARG A 63 -3.15 19.46 -3.25
CA ARG A 63 -2.64 19.17 -1.90
C ARG A 63 -1.48 18.16 -1.91
N LEU A 64 -1.31 17.42 -3.01
CA LEU A 64 -0.21 16.48 -3.18
C LEU A 64 0.96 17.20 -3.85
N PRO A 65 2.12 17.31 -3.19
CA PRO A 65 3.30 17.92 -3.81
C PRO A 65 3.69 17.17 -5.08
N GLU A 66 4.20 17.89 -6.08
CA GLU A 66 4.79 17.27 -7.26
C GLU A 66 6.30 17.17 -7.09
N PHE A 67 6.87 16.02 -7.47
CA PHE A 67 8.31 15.89 -7.56
C PHE A 67 8.83 16.69 -8.75
N THR A 68 9.87 17.50 -8.54
CA THR A 68 10.64 18.02 -9.67
C THR A 68 11.34 16.87 -10.40
N PRO A 69 11.78 17.05 -11.66
CA PRO A 69 12.52 16.03 -12.38
C PRO A 69 13.75 15.51 -11.60
N GLU A 70 14.45 16.39 -10.89
CA GLU A 70 15.62 16.07 -10.08
C GLU A 70 15.24 15.23 -8.86
N GLN A 71 14.17 15.60 -8.16
CA GLN A 71 13.68 14.85 -7.00
C GLN A 71 13.15 13.47 -7.40
N SER A 72 12.42 13.39 -8.52
CA SER A 72 11.92 12.14 -9.10
C SER A 72 13.08 11.19 -9.44
N ALA A 73 14.14 11.72 -10.06
CA ALA A 73 15.35 10.97 -10.35
C ALA A 73 16.09 10.52 -9.09
N LEU A 74 16.09 11.33 -8.03
CA LEU A 74 16.73 11.01 -6.76
C LEU A 74 16.01 9.88 -5.99
N VAL A 75 14.67 9.90 -5.94
CA VAL A 75 13.89 8.92 -5.17
C VAL A 75 13.75 7.58 -5.90
N LYS A 76 13.65 7.61 -7.23
CA LYS A 76 13.44 6.43 -8.06
C LYS A 76 14.65 5.50 -8.01
N GLY A 77 14.44 4.28 -7.52
CA GLY A 77 15.48 3.26 -7.40
C GLY A 77 16.49 3.54 -6.28
N SER A 78 16.11 4.34 -5.29
CA SER A 78 16.98 4.73 -4.16
C SER A 78 17.21 3.62 -3.11
N LEU A 79 16.67 2.42 -3.32
CA LEU A 79 16.74 1.30 -2.37
C LEU A 79 17.41 0.07 -2.99
N ASP A 80 18.29 -0.57 -2.22
CA ASP A 80 18.87 -1.89 -2.56
C ASP A 80 17.92 -3.04 -2.18
N PHE A 81 17.04 -2.83 -1.19
CA PHE A 81 16.00 -3.78 -0.75
C PHE A 81 14.79 -3.07 -0.14
N LEU A 82 13.67 -3.78 -0.06
CA LEU A 82 12.46 -3.38 0.66
C LEU A 82 12.35 -4.17 1.97
N GLY A 83 12.26 -3.49 3.10
CA GLY A 83 11.76 -4.06 4.36
C GLY A 83 10.24 -4.02 4.37
N LEU A 84 9.59 -5.12 4.76
CA LEU A 84 8.14 -5.21 4.87
C LEU A 84 7.74 -5.69 6.26
N ASN A 85 7.00 -4.85 6.99
CA ASN A 85 6.30 -5.22 8.21
C ASN A 85 4.88 -5.62 7.84
N TYR A 86 4.40 -6.81 8.20
CA TYR A 86 3.05 -7.24 7.82
C TYR A 86 2.32 -7.89 8.98
N TYR A 87 1.14 -7.39 9.33
CA TYR A 87 0.39 -7.90 10.48
C TYR A 87 -1.03 -8.35 10.14
N VAL A 88 -1.73 -7.60 9.28
CA VAL A 88 -3.17 -7.78 9.08
C VAL A 88 -3.61 -7.57 7.63
N THR A 89 -4.78 -8.09 7.31
CA THR A 89 -5.57 -7.74 6.12
C THR A 89 -6.87 -7.09 6.56
N GLN A 90 -7.37 -6.14 5.79
CA GLN A 90 -8.70 -5.57 5.98
C GLN A 90 -9.56 -5.73 4.73
N TYR A 91 -10.87 -5.83 4.94
CA TYR A 91 -11.83 -5.55 3.90
C TYR A 91 -11.85 -4.05 3.60
N ALA A 92 -12.02 -3.72 2.32
CA ALA A 92 -12.20 -2.38 1.80
C ALA A 92 -13.53 -2.31 1.04
N THR A 93 -14.30 -1.26 1.30
CA THR A 93 -15.53 -0.97 0.57
C THR A 93 -15.56 0.49 0.14
N ASP A 94 -16.22 0.76 -0.99
CA ASP A 94 -16.35 2.10 -1.53
C ASP A 94 -17.08 3.02 -0.55
N ALA A 95 -16.57 4.25 -0.39
CA ALA A 95 -17.17 5.23 0.50
C ALA A 95 -17.55 6.50 -0.29
N PRO A 96 -18.62 7.20 0.11
CA PRO A 96 -18.97 8.48 -0.50
C PRO A 96 -17.85 9.52 -0.26
N PRO A 97 -17.86 10.64 -1.02
CA PRO A 97 -16.97 11.76 -0.75
C PRO A 97 -17.03 12.18 0.72
N PRO A 98 -15.88 12.43 1.37
CA PRO A 98 -15.87 12.79 2.78
C PRO A 98 -16.32 14.23 2.98
N THR A 99 -16.85 14.54 4.16
CA THR A 99 -17.19 15.91 4.57
C THR A 99 -15.95 16.77 4.80
N GLN A 100 -14.83 16.14 5.18
CA GLN A 100 -13.53 16.79 5.37
C GLN A 100 -12.44 16.00 4.63
N LEU A 101 -11.70 16.71 3.78
CA LEU A 101 -10.55 16.16 3.06
C LEU A 101 -9.32 16.09 3.96
N ASN A 102 -8.69 14.92 4.01
CA ASN A 102 -7.40 14.69 4.63
C ASN A 102 -6.78 13.40 4.06
N ALA A 103 -5.50 13.17 4.37
CA ALA A 103 -4.75 12.03 3.83
C ALA A 103 -5.40 10.65 4.07
N ILE A 104 -6.24 10.51 5.10
CA ILE A 104 -6.94 9.25 5.41
C ILE A 104 -8.26 9.14 4.64
N THR A 105 -9.00 10.23 4.50
CA THR A 105 -10.32 10.24 3.86
C THR A 105 -10.26 10.34 2.33
N ASP A 106 -9.15 10.81 1.78
CA ASP A 106 -8.95 11.01 0.34
C ASP A 106 -9.10 9.72 -0.48
N ALA A 107 -8.78 8.56 0.09
CA ALA A 107 -8.94 7.27 -0.59
C ALA A 107 -10.41 6.92 -0.89
N ARG A 108 -11.36 7.51 -0.16
CA ARG A 108 -12.80 7.17 -0.21
C ARG A 108 -13.03 5.68 -0.04
N VAL A 109 -12.50 5.14 1.05
CA VAL A 109 -12.61 3.72 1.43
C VAL A 109 -13.00 3.62 2.88
N THR A 110 -13.96 2.75 3.19
CA THR A 110 -14.18 2.27 4.56
C THR A 110 -13.46 0.93 4.74
N LEU A 111 -12.65 0.84 5.79
CA LEU A 111 -11.88 -0.34 6.12
C LEU A 111 -12.52 -1.08 7.30
N GLY A 112 -12.56 -2.40 7.22
CA GLY A 112 -13.15 -3.24 8.26
C GLY A 112 -12.51 -4.62 8.32
N PHE A 113 -12.69 -5.30 9.45
CA PHE A 113 -12.22 -6.67 9.62
C PHE A 113 -13.33 -7.71 9.40
N TYR A 114 -14.59 -7.29 9.36
CA TYR A 114 -15.75 -8.16 9.37
C TYR A 114 -16.65 -7.90 8.17
N ARG A 115 -17.26 -8.97 7.68
CA ARG A 115 -18.30 -8.97 6.66
C ARG A 115 -19.49 -9.76 7.20
N ASN A 116 -20.63 -9.09 7.38
CA ASN A 116 -21.83 -9.69 7.98
C ASN A 116 -21.56 -10.40 9.31
N GLY A 117 -20.74 -9.78 10.17
CA GLY A 117 -20.35 -10.34 11.48
C GLY A 117 -19.27 -11.42 11.43
N VAL A 118 -18.80 -11.83 10.24
CA VAL A 118 -17.74 -12.84 10.09
C VAL A 118 -16.40 -12.15 9.81
N PRO A 119 -15.33 -12.43 10.58
CA PRO A 119 -14.02 -11.84 10.33
C PRO A 119 -13.41 -12.33 9.00
N ILE A 120 -12.56 -11.52 8.38
CA ILE A 120 -11.80 -11.88 7.17
C ILE A 120 -10.90 -13.12 7.37
N GLY A 121 -10.49 -13.37 8.60
CA GLY A 121 -9.65 -14.49 8.98
C GLY A 121 -9.93 -14.93 10.41
N VAL A 122 -8.87 -15.08 11.20
CA VAL A 122 -8.95 -15.61 12.57
C VAL A 122 -8.94 -14.45 13.56
N ALA A 123 -9.83 -14.49 14.56
CA ALA A 123 -10.06 -13.38 15.49
C ALA A 123 -10.09 -13.83 16.96
N PRO A 124 -8.95 -14.24 17.56
CA PRO A 124 -8.85 -14.52 18.98
C PRO A 124 -8.80 -13.20 19.78
N SER A 125 -7.63 -12.59 19.90
CA SER A 125 -7.42 -11.27 20.53
C SER A 125 -7.15 -10.15 19.53
N PHE A 126 -6.78 -10.48 18.29
CA PHE A 126 -6.62 -9.58 17.15
C PHE A 126 -7.02 -10.29 15.86
N VAL A 127 -7.44 -9.56 14.82
CA VAL A 127 -7.83 -10.16 13.55
C VAL A 127 -6.61 -10.28 12.63
N TYR A 128 -6.30 -11.49 12.18
CA TYR A 128 -5.26 -11.74 11.17
C TYR A 128 -5.74 -12.68 10.06
N TYR A 129 -5.06 -12.58 8.92
CA TYR A 129 -5.39 -13.33 7.71
C TYR A 129 -4.10 -13.78 7.03
N PRO A 130 -3.62 -15.02 7.31
CA PRO A 130 -2.36 -15.52 6.76
C PRO A 130 -2.25 -15.48 5.22
N PRO A 131 -3.31 -15.77 4.44
CA PRO A 131 -3.20 -15.68 2.98
C PRO A 131 -2.86 -14.28 2.45
N GLY A 132 -3.23 -13.22 3.19
CA GLY A 132 -2.94 -11.84 2.81
C GLY A 132 -1.43 -11.55 2.72
N PHE A 133 -0.61 -12.26 3.51
CA PHE A 133 0.85 -12.14 3.44
C PHE A 133 1.40 -12.58 2.09
N ARG A 134 0.93 -13.72 1.58
CA ARG A 134 1.29 -14.19 0.24
C ARG A 134 0.74 -13.25 -0.84
N GLN A 135 -0.47 -12.73 -0.65
CA GLN A 135 -1.12 -11.84 -1.62
C GLN A 135 -0.34 -10.54 -1.79
N ILE A 136 0.07 -9.88 -0.70
CA ILE A 136 0.87 -8.65 -0.79
C ILE A 136 2.24 -8.90 -1.43
N LEU A 137 2.92 -10.01 -1.10
CA LEU A 137 4.22 -10.33 -1.68
C LEU A 137 4.12 -10.61 -3.18
N ASN A 138 3.09 -11.35 -3.61
CA ASN A 138 2.82 -11.55 -5.03
C ASN A 138 2.52 -10.22 -5.73
N TYR A 139 1.69 -9.36 -5.12
CA TYR A 139 1.36 -8.07 -5.70
C TYR A 139 2.60 -7.17 -5.86
N ILE A 140 3.46 -7.12 -4.84
CA ILE A 140 4.73 -6.38 -4.90
C ILE A 140 5.63 -6.95 -6.00
N LYS A 141 5.78 -8.28 -6.05
CA LYS A 141 6.56 -8.96 -7.09
C LYS A 141 6.08 -8.58 -8.50
N ASP A 142 4.78 -8.68 -8.74
CA ASP A 142 4.20 -8.56 -10.08
C ASP A 142 4.06 -7.09 -10.53
N ASN A 143 3.92 -6.13 -9.60
CA ASN A 143 3.62 -4.73 -9.91
C ASN A 143 4.74 -3.75 -9.58
N TYR A 144 5.83 -4.16 -8.93
CA TYR A 144 6.88 -3.25 -8.45
C TYR A 144 8.30 -3.66 -8.85
N LYS A 145 8.45 -4.32 -10.00
CA LYS A 145 9.74 -4.81 -10.54
C LYS A 145 10.44 -5.82 -9.62
N ASN A 146 9.68 -6.53 -8.79
CA ASN A 146 10.18 -7.61 -7.94
C ASN A 146 11.42 -7.22 -7.11
N PRO A 147 11.31 -6.23 -6.20
CA PRO A 147 12.45 -5.81 -5.38
C PRO A 147 12.84 -6.93 -4.42
N LEU A 148 14.14 -7.04 -4.11
CA LEU A 148 14.60 -7.88 -3.00
C LEU A 148 13.86 -7.44 -1.74
N THR A 149 13.09 -8.34 -1.14
CA THR A 149 12.23 -8.02 0.00
C THR A 149 12.63 -8.85 1.21
N TYR A 150 12.81 -8.19 2.35
CA TYR A 150 12.99 -8.80 3.65
C TYR A 150 11.77 -8.54 4.51
N ILE A 151 11.33 -9.56 5.23
CA ILE A 151 10.26 -9.44 6.22
C ILE A 151 10.91 -8.98 7.51
N THR A 152 10.64 -7.74 7.89
CA THR A 152 11.29 -7.11 9.03
C THR A 152 10.47 -7.24 10.32
N GLU A 153 9.14 -7.40 10.20
CA GLU A 153 8.22 -7.73 11.30
C GLU A 153 7.01 -8.54 10.78
N ASN A 154 6.46 -9.44 11.59
CA ASN A 154 5.23 -10.20 11.30
C ASN A 154 4.41 -10.56 12.55
#